data_AF-A0A7S3RIX5-F1
#
_entry.id   AF-A0A7S3RIX5-F1
#
_cell.length_a   1.000
_cell.length_b   1.000
_cell.length_c   1.000
_cell.angle_alpha   90.00
_cell.angle_beta   90.00
_cell.angle_gamma   90.00
#
_symmetry.space_group_name_H-M   'P 1'
#
loop_
_entity.id
_entity.type
_entity.pdbx_description
1 polymer ?
#
loop_
_entity_poly.entity_id
_entity_poly.type
_entity_poly.pdbx_seq_one_letter_code
_entity_poly.pdbx_strand_id
1 'polypeptide(L)'
;EMHEGSTWSAVLVEDPPGRSLVTLAALPSPRLPLLWVSNPCRAVRRRVGRRRCSVGYSTLSGHLLEGEEKMDVVWSRETDEVAFEVVSHSRGAGPLGKLLFPALSSTQRRFFREQCRCMQRAAAGVQRVEPVWSSPRSAHPGHRLEAVAGVTR
;
A
#
# COMPACT_ATOMS: atom_id res chain seq x y z
N GLU A 1 -5.35 -4.69 16.47
CA GLU A 1 -6.69 -4.29 15.97
C GLU A 1 -6.85 -4.72 14.51
N MET A 2 -8.01 -5.23 14.09
CA MET A 2 -8.28 -5.61 12.70
C MET A 2 -8.99 -4.44 12.01
N HIS A 3 -8.30 -3.77 11.09
CA HIS A 3 -8.91 -2.70 10.31
C HIS A 3 -9.52 -3.29 9.03
N GLU A 4 -10.83 -3.56 9.06
CA GLU A 4 -11.60 -4.01 7.90
C GLU A 4 -11.92 -2.82 6.98
N GLY A 5 -11.11 -2.65 5.94
CA GLY A 5 -11.37 -1.68 4.87
C GLY A 5 -11.82 -2.30 3.55
N SER A 6 -11.77 -3.64 3.42
CA SER A 6 -12.00 -4.32 2.14
C SER A 6 -12.40 -5.79 2.29
N THR A 7 -13.25 -6.30 1.39
CA THR A 7 -13.74 -7.70 1.40
C THR A 7 -12.69 -8.74 0.98
N TRP A 8 -11.51 -8.30 0.53
CA TRP A 8 -10.48 -9.17 -0.02
C TRP A 8 -9.09 -8.93 0.59
N SER A 9 -8.98 -7.98 1.51
CA SER A 9 -7.73 -7.68 2.21
C SER A 9 -7.96 -7.14 3.62
N ALA A 10 -7.15 -7.59 4.58
CA ALA A 10 -7.18 -7.12 5.96
C ALA A 10 -5.77 -6.78 6.45
N VAL A 11 -5.65 -5.86 7.39
CA VAL A 11 -4.39 -5.51 8.06
C VAL A 11 -4.50 -5.88 9.52
N LEU A 12 -3.60 -6.75 9.98
CA LEU A 12 -3.42 -7.11 11.37
C LEU A 12 -2.18 -6.39 11.88
N VAL A 13 -2.33 -5.63 12.97
CA VAL A 13 -1.24 -4.90 13.61
C VAL A 13 -1.04 -5.47 15.01
N GLU A 14 0.20 -5.81 15.36
CA GLU A 14 0.57 -6.10 16.76
C GLU A 14 0.53 -4.81 17.59
N ASP A 15 -0.02 -4.91 18.80
CA ASP A 15 -0.02 -3.85 19.81
C ASP A 15 1.18 -4.07 20.75
N PRO A 16 2.04 -3.06 21.05
CA PRO A 16 1.94 -1.65 20.70
C PRO A 16 2.18 -1.35 19.21
N PRO A 17 1.46 -0.37 18.62
CA PRO A 17 1.43 -0.13 17.19
C PRO A 17 2.82 0.27 16.68
N GLY A 18 3.29 -0.44 15.66
CA GLY A 18 4.31 0.09 14.76
C GLY A 18 5.62 -0.66 14.67
N ARG A 19 5.67 -1.97 14.93
CA ARG A 19 6.83 -2.79 14.55
C ARG A 19 6.50 -3.85 13.51
N SER A 20 5.45 -4.63 13.73
CA SER A 20 5.09 -5.72 12.82
C SER A 20 3.64 -5.58 12.42
N LEU A 21 3.36 -5.83 11.14
CA LEU A 21 2.01 -5.98 10.63
C LEU A 21 1.96 -7.13 9.64
N VAL A 22 0.79 -7.75 9.54
CA VAL A 22 0.51 -8.75 8.52
C VAL A 22 -0.63 -8.21 7.68
N THR A 23 -0.42 -8.12 6.36
CA THR A 23 -1.55 -7.98 5.44
C THR A 23 -2.00 -9.36 5.01
N LEU A 24 -3.31 -9.59 5.06
CA LEU A 24 -3.94 -10.78 4.49
C LEU A 24 -4.56 -10.37 3.17
N ALA A 25 -4.31 -11.10 2.10
CA ALA A 25 -4.94 -10.85 0.80
C ALA A 25 -5.42 -12.16 0.17
N ALA A 26 -6.64 -12.16 -0.34
CA ALA A 26 -7.16 -13.27 -1.13
C ALA A 26 -6.44 -13.34 -2.49
N LEU A 27 -6.05 -14.55 -2.91
CA LEU A 27 -5.50 -14.74 -4.24
C LEU A 27 -6.57 -14.49 -5.31
N PRO A 28 -6.21 -13.86 -6.45
CA PRO A 28 -7.14 -13.61 -7.55
C PRO A 28 -7.34 -14.89 -8.38
N SER A 29 -7.82 -15.97 -7.77
CA SER A 29 -8.11 -17.24 -8.44
C SER A 29 -9.55 -17.68 -8.17
N PRO A 30 -10.41 -17.78 -9.19
CA PRO A 30 -11.78 -18.28 -9.01
C PRO A 30 -11.82 -19.77 -8.62
N ARG A 31 -10.73 -20.51 -8.83
CA ARG A 31 -10.62 -21.92 -8.43
C ARG A 31 -10.21 -22.12 -6.98
N LEU A 32 -9.67 -21.08 -6.33
CA LEU A 32 -9.18 -21.13 -4.95
C LEU A 32 -9.67 -19.89 -4.17
N PRO A 33 -10.99 -19.66 -4.04
CA PRO A 33 -11.55 -18.44 -3.46
C PRO A 33 -11.27 -18.29 -1.96
N LEU A 34 -10.85 -19.37 -1.30
CA LEU A 34 -10.53 -19.41 0.13
C LEU A 34 -9.03 -19.30 0.42
N LEU A 35 -8.19 -19.14 -0.61
CA LEU A 35 -6.74 -19.08 -0.39
C LEU A 35 -6.32 -17.64 -0.09
N TRP A 36 -5.97 -17.41 1.17
CA TRP A 36 -5.41 -16.17 1.68
C TRP A 36 -3.90 -16.28 1.84
N VAL A 37 -3.19 -15.20 1.52
CA VAL A 37 -1.74 -15.11 1.69
C VAL A 37 -1.44 -14.13 2.81
N SER A 38 -0.60 -14.58 3.75
CA SER A 38 -0.02 -13.72 4.77
C SER A 38 1.21 -13.02 4.23
N ASN A 39 1.20 -11.70 4.34
CA ASN A 39 2.25 -10.81 3.87
C ASN A 39 2.83 -10.07 5.07
N PRO A 40 3.84 -10.66 5.74
CA PRO A 40 4.45 -10.06 6.91
C PRO A 40 5.29 -8.85 6.51
N CYS A 41 5.07 -7.75 7.20
CA CYS A 41 5.73 -6.47 6.99
C CYS A 41 6.17 -5.87 8.33
N ARG A 42 7.12 -4.95 8.27
CA ARG A 42 7.61 -4.18 9.42
C ARG A 42 7.60 -2.70 9.12
N ALA A 43 7.17 -1.89 10.08
CA ALA A 43 7.36 -0.45 9.97
C ALA A 43 8.85 -0.12 10.12
N VAL A 44 9.44 0.45 9.08
CA VAL A 44 10.85 0.87 9.05
C VAL A 44 11.01 2.36 9.25
N ARG A 45 9.95 3.14 9.00
CA ARG A 45 9.92 4.59 9.17
C ARG A 45 8.58 5.03 9.72
N ARG A 46 8.59 5.96 10.67
CA ARG A 46 7.38 6.60 11.18
C ARG A 46 7.68 8.06 11.48
N ARG A 47 6.80 8.96 11.01
CA ARG A 47 6.82 10.38 11.33
C ARG A 47 5.39 10.80 11.65
N VAL A 48 5.21 11.48 12.77
CA VAL A 48 3.92 12.03 13.18
C VAL A 48 4.12 13.49 13.51
N GLY A 49 3.34 14.35 12.88
CA GLY A 49 3.39 15.80 13.09
C GLY A 49 2.04 16.41 12.77
N ARG A 50 1.83 17.66 13.21
CA ARG A 50 0.52 18.34 13.08
C ARG A 50 0.04 18.53 11.63
N ARG A 51 0.96 18.57 10.66
CA ARG A 51 0.68 18.84 9.24
C ARG A 51 1.22 17.75 8.31
N ARG A 52 1.92 16.75 8.85
CA ARG A 52 2.50 15.68 8.07
C ARG A 52 2.60 14.42 8.91
N CYS A 53 2.06 13.33 8.39
CA CYS A 53 2.23 12.00 8.93
C CYS A 53 2.79 11.10 7.84
N SER A 54 3.75 10.25 8.18
CA SER A 54 4.37 9.33 7.24
C SER A 54 4.60 7.99 7.91
N VAL A 55 4.39 6.92 7.16
CA VAL A 55 4.79 5.57 7.56
C VAL A 55 5.42 4.85 6.39
N GLY A 56 6.50 4.13 6.65
CA GLY A 56 7.17 3.28 5.67
C GLY A 56 7.24 1.85 6.20
N TYR A 57 6.90 0.90 5.33
CA TYR A 57 6.90 -0.53 5.60
C TYR A 57 7.88 -1.25 4.69
N SER A 58 8.49 -2.32 5.21
CA SER A 58 9.31 -3.25 4.44
C SER A 58 8.79 -4.67 4.64
N THR A 59 8.77 -5.45 3.56
CA THR A 59 8.37 -6.86 3.58
C THR A 59 9.39 -7.70 4.36
N LEU A 60 8.92 -8.68 5.14
CA LEU A 60 9.75 -9.65 5.84
C LEU A 60 9.93 -10.94 5.04
N SER A 61 10.89 -11.78 5.45
CA SER A 61 11.09 -13.12 4.89
C SER A 61 9.82 -13.97 4.98
N GLY A 62 9.55 -14.77 3.94
CA GLY A 62 8.30 -15.54 3.81
C GLY A 62 7.24 -14.86 2.94
N HIS A 63 7.45 -13.60 2.56
CA HIS A 63 6.61 -12.90 1.60
C HIS A 63 7.00 -13.26 0.16
N LEU A 64 6.03 -13.53 -0.73
CA LEU A 64 6.27 -13.78 -2.17
C LEU A 64 6.80 -12.55 -2.93
N LEU A 65 6.76 -11.38 -2.29
CA LEU A 65 7.21 -10.11 -2.81
C LEU A 65 8.22 -9.56 -1.81
N GLU A 66 9.26 -8.93 -2.31
CA GLU A 66 10.18 -8.17 -1.47
C GLU A 66 10.21 -6.71 -1.93
N GLY A 67 10.16 -5.78 -0.98
CA GLY A 67 10.02 -4.38 -1.28
C GLY A 67 9.77 -3.47 -0.08
N GLU A 68 9.63 -2.19 -0.38
CA GLU A 68 9.26 -1.16 0.57
C GLU A 68 8.04 -0.37 0.07
N GLU A 69 7.15 0.00 0.98
CA GLU A 69 6.00 0.86 0.73
C GLU A 69 6.03 2.05 1.68
N LYS A 70 5.77 3.24 1.18
CA LYS A 70 5.72 4.49 1.94
C LYS A 70 4.37 5.15 1.72
N MET A 71 3.72 5.56 2.80
CA MET A 71 2.53 6.38 2.80
C MET A 71 2.85 7.73 3.46
N ASP A 72 2.46 8.80 2.82
CA ASP A 72 2.62 10.18 3.28
C ASP A 72 1.26 10.87 3.23
N VAL A 73 0.89 11.54 4.33
CA VAL A 73 -0.25 12.46 4.39
C VAL A 73 0.30 13.83 4.75
N VAL A 74 -0.02 14.84 3.95
CA VAL A 74 0.41 16.23 4.15
C VAL A 74 -0.82 17.12 4.11
N TRP A 75 -0.94 18.03 5.07
CA TRP A 75 -2.00 19.05 5.09
C TRP A 75 -1.39 20.45 4.86
N SER A 76 -1.89 21.13 3.83
CA SER A 76 -1.61 22.53 3.51
C SER A 76 -2.57 23.43 4.26
N ARG A 77 -2.04 24.35 5.08
CA ARG A 77 -2.88 25.35 5.76
C ARG A 77 -3.34 26.48 4.87
N GLU A 78 -2.62 26.72 3.78
CA GLU A 78 -2.89 27.83 2.87
C GLU A 78 -4.10 27.52 1.98
N THR A 79 -4.17 26.28 1.49
CA THR A 79 -5.23 25.80 0.58
C THR A 79 -6.26 24.93 1.29
N ASP A 80 -6.06 24.62 2.57
CA ASP A 80 -6.79 23.61 3.35
C ASP A 80 -6.81 22.21 2.70
N GLU A 81 -5.84 21.92 1.84
CA GLU A 81 -5.74 20.67 1.11
C GLU A 81 -5.01 19.58 1.90
N VAL A 82 -5.51 18.34 1.80
CA VAL A 82 -4.84 17.12 2.26
C VAL A 82 -4.33 16.35 1.05
N ALA A 83 -3.01 16.23 0.92
CA ALA A 83 -2.37 15.36 -0.05
C ALA A 83 -2.04 14.02 0.60
N PHE A 84 -2.45 12.94 -0.06
CA PHE A 84 -2.06 11.58 0.27
C PHE A 84 -1.21 11.01 -0.85
N GLU A 85 -0.02 10.55 -0.52
CA GLU A 85 0.88 9.86 -1.43
C GLU A 85 1.14 8.45 -0.91
N VAL A 86 1.05 7.47 -1.81
CA VAL A 86 1.51 6.11 -1.55
C VAL A 86 2.48 5.68 -2.65
N VAL A 87 3.67 5.23 -2.25
CA VAL A 87 4.74 4.78 -3.14
C VAL A 87 5.16 3.37 -2.72
N SER A 88 5.20 2.42 -3.64
CA SER A 88 5.80 1.10 -3.42
C SER A 88 6.86 0.79 -4.45
N HIS A 89 7.94 0.21 -3.96
CA HIS A 89 8.98 -0.42 -4.74
C HIS A 89 8.99 -1.90 -4.41
N SER A 90 8.62 -2.74 -5.39
CA SER A 90 8.51 -4.19 -5.15
C SER A 90 9.08 -5.02 -6.30
N ARG A 91 9.55 -6.21 -5.96
CA ARG A 91 9.96 -7.26 -6.89
C ARG A 91 9.55 -8.63 -6.36
N GLY A 92 9.58 -9.66 -7.21
CA GLY A 92 9.32 -11.03 -6.79
C GLY A 92 10.43 -11.56 -5.87
N ALA A 93 10.06 -12.13 -4.72
CA ALA A 93 11.00 -12.73 -3.79
C ALA A 93 11.26 -14.21 -4.15
N GLY A 94 12.54 -14.57 -4.27
CA GLY A 94 12.94 -15.94 -4.66
C GLY A 94 12.43 -16.38 -6.04
N PRO A 95 12.60 -17.67 -6.41
CA PRO A 95 12.20 -18.16 -7.73
C PRO A 95 10.68 -18.13 -7.95
N LEU A 96 9.90 -18.57 -6.96
CA LEU A 96 8.43 -18.62 -7.05
C LEU A 96 7.83 -17.22 -7.11
N GLY A 97 8.33 -16.28 -6.29
CA GLY A 97 7.87 -14.89 -6.31
C GLY A 97 8.16 -14.22 -7.64
N LYS A 98 9.34 -14.44 -8.24
CA LYS A 98 9.68 -13.93 -9.58
C LYS A 98 8.76 -14.49 -10.67
N LEU A 99 8.44 -15.79 -10.62
CA LEU A 99 7.53 -16.43 -11.56
C LEU A 99 6.10 -15.89 -11.46
N LEU A 100 5.60 -15.70 -10.23
CA LEU A 100 4.24 -15.21 -9.98
C LEU A 100 4.12 -13.68 -10.05
N PHE A 101 5.24 -12.97 -10.12
CA PHE A 101 5.30 -11.51 -10.03
C PHE A 101 4.36 -10.78 -11.00
N PRO A 102 4.21 -11.17 -12.29
CA PRO A 102 3.28 -10.51 -13.19
C PRO A 102 1.83 -10.53 -12.67
N ALA A 103 1.36 -11.68 -12.16
CA ALA A 103 0.04 -11.80 -11.56
C ALA A 103 -0.07 -10.99 -10.27
N LEU A 104 0.93 -11.08 -9.38
CA LEU A 104 0.97 -10.35 -8.11
C LEU A 104 1.00 -8.82 -8.31
N SER A 105 1.63 -8.33 -9.37
CA SER A 105 1.69 -6.90 -9.69
C SER A 105 0.30 -6.31 -9.98
N SER A 106 -0.61 -7.09 -10.57
CA SER A 106 -1.99 -6.68 -10.80
C SER A 106 -2.78 -6.54 -9.49
N THR A 107 -2.56 -7.47 -8.56
CA THR A 107 -3.13 -7.44 -7.21
C THR A 107 -2.60 -6.26 -6.41
N GLN A 108 -1.30 -5.96 -6.47
CA GLN A 108 -0.73 -4.78 -5.84
C GLN A 108 -1.39 -3.50 -6.36
N ARG A 109 -1.55 -3.34 -7.68
CA ARG A 109 -2.25 -2.16 -8.25
C ARG A 109 -3.70 -2.05 -7.75
N ARG A 110 -4.40 -3.17 -7.58
CA ARG A 110 -5.74 -3.19 -6.97
C ARG A 110 -5.69 -2.73 -5.52
N PHE A 111 -4.73 -3.23 -4.73
CA PHE A 111 -4.53 -2.82 -3.34
C PHE A 111 -4.29 -1.31 -3.23
N PHE A 112 -3.36 -0.78 -4.03
CA PHE A 112 -3.04 0.65 -4.12
C PHE A 112 -4.28 1.53 -4.40
N ARG A 113 -5.09 1.15 -5.40
CA ARG A 113 -6.32 1.88 -5.70
C ARG A 113 -7.30 1.89 -4.54
N GLU A 114 -7.39 0.78 -3.81
CA GLU A 114 -8.28 0.69 -2.66
C GLU A 114 -7.79 1.55 -1.49
N GLN A 115 -6.47 1.61 -1.25
CA GLN A 115 -5.89 2.51 -0.25
C GLN A 115 -6.24 3.98 -0.55
N CYS A 116 -6.08 4.42 -1.80
CA CYS A 116 -6.49 5.77 -2.20
C CYS A 116 -7.99 5.99 -1.97
N ARG A 117 -8.86 5.05 -2.36
CA ARG A 117 -10.31 5.16 -2.14
C ARG A 117 -10.69 5.21 -0.65
N CYS A 118 -10.02 4.44 0.19
CA CYS A 118 -10.22 4.48 1.64
C CYS A 118 -9.83 5.85 2.20
N MET A 119 -8.68 6.39 1.79
CA MET A 119 -8.24 7.72 2.21
C MET A 119 -9.23 8.81 1.78
N GLN A 120 -9.75 8.71 0.55
CA GLN A 120 -10.76 9.64 0.06
C GLN A 120 -12.06 9.58 0.86
N ARG A 121 -12.53 8.38 1.18
CA ARG A 121 -13.71 8.21 2.05
C ARG A 121 -13.46 8.80 3.44
N ALA A 122 -12.30 8.54 4.02
CA ALA A 122 -11.94 9.03 5.35
C ALA A 122 -11.82 10.56 5.41
N ALA A 123 -11.43 11.21 4.32
CA ALA A 123 -11.28 12.66 4.27
C ALA A 123 -12.60 13.44 4.15
N ALA A 124 -13.76 12.77 3.97
CA ALA A 124 -15.11 13.35 3.87
C ALA A 124 -15.22 14.62 2.99
N GLY A 125 -15.54 14.46 1.69
CA GLY A 125 -15.85 15.59 0.77
C GLY A 125 -15.11 15.60 -0.57
N VAL A 126 -14.45 14.51 -0.97
CA VAL A 126 -13.44 14.55 -2.04
C VAL A 126 -14.01 14.63 -3.46
N GLN A 127 -13.53 15.62 -4.22
CA GLN A 127 -13.62 15.69 -5.68
C GLN A 127 -12.25 15.36 -6.30
N ARG A 128 -12.15 14.16 -6.92
CA ARG A 128 -11.09 13.67 -7.83
C ARG A 128 -9.87 12.92 -7.22
N VAL A 129 -9.57 11.74 -7.81
CA VAL A 129 -8.30 10.98 -7.69
C VAL A 129 -7.65 11.00 -9.07
N GLU A 130 -6.38 11.37 -9.18
CA GLU A 130 -5.60 11.14 -10.40
C GLU A 130 -4.43 10.21 -10.07
N PRO A 131 -4.56 8.89 -10.31
CA PRO A 131 -3.47 7.97 -10.06
C PRO A 131 -2.36 8.21 -11.08
N VAL A 132 -1.24 8.77 -10.64
CA VAL A 132 -0.03 8.95 -11.47
C VAL A 132 0.76 7.65 -11.52
N TRP A 133 0.42 6.78 -12.46
CA TRP A 133 1.20 5.56 -12.72
C TRP A 133 2.47 5.90 -13.50
N SER A 134 3.62 5.97 -12.82
CA SER A 134 4.90 5.99 -13.52
C SER A 134 5.28 4.56 -13.94
N SER A 135 5.37 4.33 -15.26
CA SER A 135 6.03 3.13 -15.78
C SER A 135 7.52 3.18 -15.44
N PRO A 136 8.20 2.03 -15.23
CA PRO A 136 9.59 2.00 -14.82
C PRO A 136 10.47 2.64 -15.90
N ARG A 137 10.89 3.89 -15.68
CA ARG A 137 12.05 4.50 -16.35
C ARG A 137 13.28 4.33 -15.46
N SER A 138 13.78 3.10 -15.29
CA SER A 138 15.18 2.85 -14.90
C SER A 138 15.51 1.36 -14.88
N ALA A 139 16.80 1.07 -15.08
CA ALA A 139 17.46 -0.23 -15.16
C ALA A 139 17.48 -1.04 -13.84
N HIS A 140 16.39 -1.05 -13.07
CA HIS A 140 16.27 -1.83 -11.84
C HIS A 140 15.18 -2.91 -11.99
N PRO A 141 15.42 -4.16 -11.54
CA PRO A 141 14.54 -5.30 -11.75
C PRO A 141 13.25 -5.26 -10.89
N GLY A 142 12.78 -4.07 -10.50
CA GLY A 142 11.61 -3.87 -9.64
C GLY A 142 10.59 -2.93 -10.25
N HIS A 143 9.35 -3.05 -9.81
CA HIS A 143 8.28 -2.12 -10.16
C HIS A 143 8.20 -1.01 -9.12
N ARG A 144 8.14 0.23 -9.60
CA ARG A 144 7.68 1.37 -8.82
C ARG A 144 6.20 1.58 -9.12
N LEU A 145 5.39 1.64 -8.08
CA LEU A 145 4.00 2.09 -8.14
C LEU A 145 3.90 3.34 -7.29
N GLU A 146 3.28 4.37 -7.85
CA GLU A 146 3.07 5.65 -7.19
C GLU A 146 1.61 6.04 -7.41
N ALA A 147 0.97 6.55 -6.38
CA ALA A 147 -0.35 7.13 -6.47
C ALA A 147 -0.42 8.33 -5.53
N VAL A 148 -0.92 9.45 -6.07
CA VAL A 148 -1.14 10.69 -5.34
C VAL A 148 -2.63 11.00 -5.39
N ALA A 149 -3.24 11.21 -4.24
CA ALA A 149 -4.60 11.71 -4.10
C ALA A 149 -4.53 13.09 -3.45
N GLY A 150 -4.92 14.13 -4.19
CA GLY A 150 -5.17 15.46 -3.62
C GLY A 150 -6.61 15.55 -3.13
N VAL A 151 -6.81 16.10 -1.94
CA VAL A 151 -8.13 16.39 -1.38
C VAL A 151 -8.19 17.85 -1.01
N THR A 152 -9.04 18.62 -1.67
CA THR A 152 -9.48 19.95 -1.24
C THR A 152 -10.72 19.80 -0.35
N ARG A 153 -10.83 20.60 0.71
CA ARG A 153 -12.05 20.69 1.51
C ARG A 153 -12.99 21.76 1.00
#